data_AF-A0A969UT73-F1
#
_entry.id   AF-A0A969UT73-F1
#
_cell.length_a   1.000
_cell.length_b   1.000
_cell.length_c   1.000
_cell.angle_alpha   90.00
_cell.angle_beta   90.00
_cell.angle_gamma   90.00
#
_symmetry.space_group_name_H-M   'P 1'
#
loop_
_entity.id
_entity.type
_entity.pdbx_description
1 polymer ?
#
loop_
_entity_poly.entity_id
_entity_poly.type
_entity_poly.pdbx_seq_one_letter_code
_entity_poly.pdbx_strand_id
1 'polypeptide(L)'
;MFKAGWTDEDFVAPVQALANQFNQLWHKVAPAQEVASRILNTEFFQRFSTQVPQHLLNTIVQRAQQVISSNLSLADQLVHTVQDCLPTWGEEDLQVLARPFAYAMRGSETEVLEVALRSVRCAEWQELSSIEQARLSLAIARYAIDQLPIE
;
A
#
# COMPACT_ATOMS: atom_id res chain seq x y z
N MET A 1 -0.10 50.28 26.11
CA MET A 1 -0.18 50.55 24.66
C MET A 1 1.00 49.83 24.01
N PHE A 2 0.86 48.54 23.67
CA PHE A 2 1.94 47.75 23.06
C PHE A 2 1.76 47.80 21.54
N LYS A 3 2.53 48.63 20.85
CA LYS A 3 2.73 48.50 19.41
C LYS A 3 3.89 47.54 19.21
N ALA A 4 3.58 46.26 19.01
CA ALA A 4 4.57 45.31 18.49
C ALA A 4 4.80 45.69 17.02
N GLY A 5 5.83 46.49 16.77
CA GLY A 5 6.29 46.82 15.42
C GLY A 5 7.11 45.65 14.90
N TRP A 6 6.45 44.74 14.20
CA TRP A 6 7.12 43.77 13.34
C TRP A 6 7.19 44.40 11.95
N THR A 7 8.40 44.54 11.39
CA THR A 7 8.56 45.01 10.00
C THR A 7 8.60 43.82 9.05
N ASP A 8 8.13 43.96 7.81
CA ASP A 8 8.14 42.88 6.80
C ASP A 8 9.55 42.29 6.58
N GLU A 9 10.60 43.10 6.75
CA GLU A 9 12.00 42.68 6.64
C GLU A 9 12.41 41.70 7.74
N ASP A 10 11.83 41.81 8.94
CA ASP A 10 12.11 40.90 10.07
C ASP A 10 11.59 39.48 9.82
N PHE A 11 10.66 39.31 8.87
CA PHE A 11 10.02 38.02 8.58
C PHE A 11 10.67 37.26 7.42
N VAL A 12 11.30 37.97 6.48
CA VAL A 12 11.88 37.37 5.26
C VAL A 12 13.03 36.41 5.60
N ALA A 13 13.97 36.82 6.45
CA ALA A 13 15.13 35.99 6.77
C ALA A 13 14.77 34.71 7.55
N PRO A 14 13.91 34.73 8.59
CA PRO A 14 13.44 33.52 9.26
C PRO A 14 12.64 32.59 8.33
N VAL A 15 11.75 33.14 7.49
CA VAL A 15 10.95 32.33 6.56
C VAL A 15 11.82 31.67 5.50
N GLN A 16 12.81 32.39 4.95
CA GLN A 16 13.77 31.80 4.01
C GLN A 16 14.63 30.73 4.67
N ALA A 17 15.10 30.95 5.90
CA ALA A 17 15.86 29.95 6.65
C ALA A 17 15.03 28.67 6.90
N LEU A 18 13.76 28.83 7.26
CA LEU A 18 12.82 27.73 7.45
C LEU A 18 12.52 27.00 6.14
N ALA A 19 12.25 27.74 5.05
CA ALA A 19 12.01 27.18 3.72
C ALA A 19 13.22 26.38 3.22
N ASN A 20 14.44 26.89 3.45
CA ASN A 20 15.67 26.20 3.10
C ASN A 20 15.90 24.95 3.94
N GLN A 21 15.58 25.00 5.24
CA GLN A 21 15.62 23.82 6.11
C GLN A 21 14.63 22.75 5.67
N PHE A 22 13.39 23.15 5.39
CA PHE A 22 12.36 22.26 4.88
C PHE A 22 12.81 21.62 3.57
N ASN A 23 13.32 22.41 2.63
CA ASN A 23 13.77 21.90 1.34
C ASN A 23 14.96 20.93 1.47
N GLN A 24 15.91 21.21 2.37
CA GLN A 24 17.01 20.28 2.66
C GLN A 24 16.55 18.97 3.29
N LEU A 25 15.57 19.02 4.20
CA LEU A 25 15.00 17.83 4.78
C LEU A 25 14.21 17.03 3.73
N TRP A 26 13.45 17.72 2.88
CA TRP A 26 12.67 17.14 1.78
C TRP A 26 13.56 16.38 0.78
N HIS A 27 14.66 17.00 0.34
CA HIS A 27 15.62 16.38 -0.57
C HIS A 27 16.41 15.21 0.03
N LYS A 28 16.51 15.12 1.37
CA LYS A 28 17.15 13.98 2.05
C LYS A 28 16.22 12.79 2.19
N VAL A 29 14.91 13.02 2.32
CA VAL A 29 13.90 11.96 2.46
C VAL A 29 13.59 11.29 1.11
N ALA A 30 13.54 12.06 0.01
CA ALA A 30 13.27 11.53 -1.33
C ALA A 30 14.14 10.31 -1.74
N PRO A 31 15.49 10.35 -1.67
CA PRO A 31 16.32 9.20 -2.03
C PRO A 31 16.20 8.03 -1.05
N ALA A 32 15.93 8.29 0.24
CA ALA A 32 15.72 7.23 1.23
C ALA A 32 14.39 6.48 0.99
N GLN A 33 13.36 7.19 0.55
CA GLN A 33 12.04 6.64 0.23
C GLN A 33 12.06 5.78 -1.04
N GLU A 34 12.82 6.18 -2.06
CA GLU A 34 13.06 5.36 -3.26
C GLU A 34 13.83 4.05 -2.94
N VAL A 35 14.81 4.12 -2.03
CA VAL A 35 15.57 2.92 -1.64
C VAL A 35 14.70 1.99 -0.78
N ALA A 36 13.92 2.53 0.16
CA ALA A 36 13.00 1.77 0.99
C ALA A 36 11.93 1.07 0.14
N SER A 37 11.31 1.77 -0.79
CA SER A 37 10.31 1.18 -1.71
C SER A 37 10.91 0.08 -2.60
N ARG A 38 12.16 0.21 -3.08
CA ARG A 38 12.86 -0.87 -3.81
C ARG A 38 13.14 -2.10 -2.95
N ILE A 39 13.58 -1.91 -1.71
CA ILE A 39 13.84 -3.02 -0.77
C ILE A 39 12.52 -3.72 -0.41
N LEU A 40 11.47 -2.96 -0.11
CA LEU A 40 10.14 -3.49 0.20
C LEU A 40 9.54 -4.27 -0.98
N ASN A 41 9.70 -3.77 -2.21
CA ASN A 41 9.34 -4.52 -3.41
C ASN A 41 10.14 -5.82 -3.52
N THR A 42 11.44 -5.80 -3.26
CA THR A 42 12.28 -7.01 -3.36
C THR A 42 11.85 -8.09 -2.36
N GLU A 43 11.63 -7.73 -1.09
CA GLU A 43 11.12 -8.64 -0.06
C GLU A 43 9.71 -9.16 -0.39
N PHE A 44 8.85 -8.29 -0.90
CA PHE A 44 7.50 -8.65 -1.37
C PHE A 44 7.56 -9.72 -2.47
N PHE A 45 8.36 -9.50 -3.52
CA PHE A 45 8.50 -10.48 -4.60
C PHE A 45 9.15 -11.77 -4.11
N GLN A 46 10.14 -11.72 -3.23
CA GLN A 46 10.73 -12.94 -2.66
C GLN A 46 9.71 -13.75 -1.84
N ARG A 47 8.84 -13.08 -1.08
CA ARG A 47 7.84 -13.75 -0.25
C ARG A 47 6.74 -14.46 -1.06
N PHE A 48 6.34 -13.90 -2.21
CA PHE A 48 5.20 -14.42 -2.99
C PHE A 48 5.54 -15.08 -4.33
N SER A 49 6.76 -14.90 -4.86
CA SER A 49 7.16 -15.46 -6.17
C SER A 49 7.13 -16.98 -6.25
N THR A 50 7.19 -17.67 -5.11
CA THR A 50 7.09 -19.13 -5.02
C THR A 50 5.66 -19.65 -5.11
N GLN A 51 4.66 -18.81 -4.84
CA GLN A 51 3.25 -19.23 -4.78
C GLN A 51 2.38 -18.54 -5.83
N VAL A 52 2.79 -17.38 -6.34
CA VAL A 52 1.99 -16.56 -7.25
C VAL A 52 2.79 -16.18 -8.51
N PRO A 53 2.19 -16.27 -9.71
CA PRO A 53 2.81 -15.80 -10.94
C PRO A 53 3.30 -14.36 -10.84
N GLN A 54 4.52 -14.10 -11.30
CA GLN A 54 5.15 -12.77 -11.25
C GLN A 54 4.31 -11.67 -11.94
N HIS A 55 3.58 -12.01 -13.01
CA HIS A 55 2.70 -11.06 -13.69
C HIS A 55 1.59 -10.51 -12.77
N LEU A 56 1.01 -11.36 -11.92
CA LEU A 56 -0.03 -10.95 -10.97
C LEU A 56 0.57 -10.07 -9.87
N LEU A 57 1.74 -10.43 -9.36
CA LEU A 57 2.46 -9.62 -8.36
C LEU A 57 2.80 -8.22 -8.90
N ASN A 58 3.29 -8.14 -10.14
CA ASN A 58 3.54 -6.86 -10.81
C ASN A 58 2.26 -6.03 -10.95
N THR A 59 1.17 -6.66 -11.36
CA THR A 59 -0.14 -5.99 -11.53
C THR A 59 -0.65 -5.44 -10.19
N ILE A 60 -0.55 -6.24 -9.12
CA ILE A 60 -0.96 -5.84 -7.76
C ILE A 60 -0.12 -4.65 -7.28
N VAL A 61 1.21 -4.69 -7.39
CA VAL A 61 2.08 -3.58 -6.95
C VAL A 61 1.78 -2.30 -7.72
N GLN A 62 1.65 -2.39 -9.04
CA GLN A 62 1.35 -1.25 -9.89
C GLN A 62 -0.02 -0.64 -9.55
N ARG A 63 -1.04 -1.46 -9.34
CA ARG A 63 -2.37 -0.96 -8.97
C ARG A 63 -2.40 -0.42 -7.55
N ALA A 64 -1.75 -1.07 -6.59
CA ALA A 64 -1.63 -0.60 -5.21
C ALA A 64 -1.05 0.82 -5.17
N GLN A 65 0.01 1.09 -5.93
CA GLN A 65 0.58 2.44 -6.05
C GLN A 65 -0.42 3.47 -6.59
N GLN A 66 -1.28 3.08 -7.54
CA GLN A 66 -2.32 3.98 -8.08
C GLN A 66 -3.44 4.24 -7.06
N VAL A 67 -3.85 3.24 -6.29
CA VAL A 67 -5.01 3.35 -5.38
C VAL A 67 -4.66 3.99 -4.04
N ILE A 68 -3.41 3.96 -3.58
CA ILE A 68 -2.99 4.58 -2.31
C ILE A 68 -3.20 6.09 -2.31
N SER A 69 -2.96 6.74 -3.45
CA SER A 69 -3.21 8.18 -3.61
C SER A 69 -4.70 8.50 -3.84
N SER A 70 -5.58 7.50 -3.85
CA SER A 70 -7.00 7.66 -4.10
C SER A 70 -7.78 7.88 -2.80
N ASN A 71 -8.80 8.74 -2.81
CA ASN A 71 -9.70 8.97 -1.67
C ASN A 71 -10.73 7.83 -1.45
N LEU A 72 -10.37 6.60 -1.82
CA LEU A 72 -11.24 5.44 -1.74
C LEU A 72 -11.14 4.77 -0.37
N SER A 73 -12.20 4.05 0.03
CA SER A 73 -12.13 3.22 1.22
C SER A 73 -11.10 2.11 1.03
N LEU A 74 -10.51 1.60 2.12
CA LEU A 74 -9.55 0.50 2.03
C LEU A 74 -10.13 -0.74 1.33
N ALA A 75 -11.42 -1.03 1.54
CA ALA A 75 -12.09 -2.13 0.84
C ALA A 75 -12.13 -1.90 -0.68
N ASP A 76 -12.44 -0.67 -1.11
CA ASP A 76 -12.48 -0.32 -2.54
C ASP A 76 -11.07 -0.30 -3.16
N GLN A 77 -10.07 0.18 -2.42
CA GLN A 77 -8.67 0.13 -2.84
C GLN A 77 -8.21 -1.32 -3.08
N LEU A 78 -8.56 -2.24 -2.19
CA LEU A 78 -8.26 -3.66 -2.33
C LEU A 78 -8.93 -4.26 -3.57
N VAL A 79 -10.22 -3.99 -3.76
CA VAL A 79 -10.99 -4.51 -4.90
C VAL A 79 -10.40 -4.01 -6.21
N HIS A 80 -10.16 -2.70 -6.34
CA HIS A 80 -9.53 -2.13 -7.54
C HIS A 80 -8.12 -2.66 -7.80
N THR A 81 -7.38 -3.01 -6.75
CA THR A 81 -6.03 -3.57 -6.89
C THR A 81 -6.05 -4.97 -7.49
N VAL A 82 -7.05 -5.78 -7.17
CA VAL A 82 -7.11 -7.19 -7.60
C VAL A 82 -8.04 -7.45 -8.79
N GLN A 83 -8.87 -6.48 -9.17
CA GLN A 83 -9.89 -6.65 -10.22
C GLN A 83 -9.28 -7.10 -11.56
N ASP A 84 -8.13 -6.55 -11.94
CA ASP A 84 -7.42 -6.94 -13.17
C ASP A 84 -6.78 -8.33 -13.08
N CYS A 85 -6.43 -8.78 -11.88
CA CYS A 85 -5.89 -10.12 -11.63
C CYS A 85 -6.98 -11.20 -11.64
N LEU A 86 -8.24 -10.81 -11.43
CA LEU A 86 -9.37 -11.70 -11.21
C LEU A 86 -10.56 -11.33 -12.13
N PRO A 87 -10.39 -11.39 -13.47
CA PRO A 87 -11.40 -10.91 -14.42
C PRO A 87 -12.73 -11.69 -14.36
N THR A 88 -12.72 -12.89 -13.78
CA THR A 88 -13.89 -13.75 -13.61
C THR A 88 -14.76 -13.38 -12.41
N TRP A 89 -14.27 -12.53 -11.51
CA TRP A 89 -14.98 -12.15 -10.29
C TRP A 89 -15.70 -10.82 -10.47
N GLY A 90 -16.96 -10.77 -10.02
CA GLY A 90 -17.71 -9.52 -9.93
C GLY A 90 -17.18 -8.62 -8.82
N GLU A 91 -17.30 -7.30 -9.00
CA GLU A 91 -16.87 -6.31 -8.02
C GLU A 91 -17.59 -6.48 -6.66
N GLU A 92 -18.89 -6.78 -6.69
CA GLU A 92 -19.69 -7.01 -5.49
C GLU A 92 -19.19 -8.23 -4.69
N ASP A 93 -18.83 -9.31 -5.39
CA ASP A 93 -18.27 -10.52 -4.75
C ASP A 93 -16.90 -10.24 -4.15
N LEU A 94 -16.05 -9.48 -4.86
CA LEU A 94 -14.75 -9.06 -4.36
C LEU A 94 -14.89 -8.15 -3.14
N GLN A 95 -15.88 -7.25 -3.10
CA GLN A 95 -16.14 -6.42 -1.92
C GLN A 95 -16.51 -7.29 -0.70
N VAL A 96 -17.31 -8.34 -0.87
CA VAL A 96 -17.63 -9.27 0.23
C VAL A 96 -16.37 -9.97 0.74
N LEU A 97 -15.49 -10.40 -0.18
CA LEU A 97 -14.22 -11.04 0.16
C LEU A 97 -13.18 -10.07 0.75
N ALA A 98 -13.25 -8.78 0.42
CA ALA A 98 -12.34 -7.75 0.90
C ALA A 98 -12.64 -7.28 2.33
N ARG A 99 -13.91 -7.36 2.77
CA ARG A 99 -14.36 -6.89 4.10
C ARG A 99 -13.51 -7.40 5.28
N PRO A 100 -13.14 -8.70 5.38
CA PRO A 100 -12.31 -9.19 6.47
C PRO A 100 -10.92 -8.54 6.51
N PHE A 101 -10.39 -8.15 5.35
CA PHE A 101 -9.07 -7.51 5.23
C PHE A 101 -9.14 -6.00 5.49
N ALA A 102 -10.27 -5.37 5.13
CA ALA A 102 -10.48 -3.93 5.32
C ALA A 102 -10.92 -3.55 6.75
N TYR A 103 -11.66 -4.42 7.44
CA TYR A 103 -12.29 -4.11 8.74
C TYR A 103 -11.87 -5.06 9.86
N ALA A 104 -10.64 -5.58 9.83
CA ALA A 104 -10.09 -6.41 10.90
C ALA A 104 -9.98 -5.61 12.22
N MET A 105 -11.07 -5.54 13.00
CA MET A 105 -11.14 -4.81 14.27
C MET A 105 -10.58 -5.60 15.47
N ARG A 106 -10.17 -6.87 15.27
CA ARG A 106 -9.76 -7.77 16.34
C ARG A 106 -8.59 -8.66 15.85
N GLY A 107 -7.38 -8.18 16.09
CA GLY A 107 -6.14 -8.80 15.63
C GLY A 107 -5.32 -7.74 14.91
N SER A 108 -4.02 -7.67 15.17
CA SER A 108 -3.11 -6.83 14.38
C SER A 108 -3.35 -7.14 12.89
N GLU A 109 -3.37 -6.14 12.00
CA GLU A 109 -3.64 -6.33 10.56
C GLU A 109 -2.75 -7.43 9.93
N THR A 110 -1.55 -7.59 10.49
CA THR A 110 -0.58 -8.67 10.22
C THR A 110 -1.11 -10.09 10.48
N GLU A 111 -1.99 -10.29 11.46
CA GLU A 111 -2.52 -11.61 11.85
C GLU A 111 -3.56 -12.12 10.84
N VAL A 112 -4.43 -11.26 10.33
CA VAL A 112 -5.40 -11.63 9.28
C VAL A 112 -4.67 -11.95 7.97
N LEU A 113 -3.61 -11.19 7.67
CA LEU A 113 -2.72 -11.47 6.55
C LEU A 113 -1.99 -12.81 6.74
N GLU A 114 -1.33 -13.03 7.88
CA GLU A 114 -0.63 -14.27 8.20
C GLU A 114 -1.58 -15.48 8.15
N VAL A 115 -2.81 -15.35 8.65
CA VAL A 115 -3.82 -16.42 8.59
C VAL A 115 -4.25 -16.67 7.16
N ALA A 116 -4.47 -15.65 6.33
CA ALA A 116 -4.79 -15.83 4.92
C ALA A 116 -3.64 -16.51 4.17
N LEU A 117 -2.40 -16.07 4.40
CA LEU A 117 -1.19 -16.66 3.81
C LEU A 117 -0.94 -18.10 4.28
N ARG A 118 -1.26 -18.43 5.54
CA ARG A 118 -1.16 -19.80 6.07
C ARG A 118 -2.32 -20.70 5.62
N SER A 119 -3.49 -20.13 5.35
CA SER A 119 -4.68 -20.87 4.92
C SER A 119 -4.60 -21.31 3.47
N VAL A 120 -3.86 -20.54 2.66
CA VAL A 120 -3.45 -20.94 1.32
C VAL A 120 -2.40 -22.03 1.52
N ARG A 121 -2.78 -23.26 1.17
CA ARG A 121 -1.84 -24.39 1.18
C ARG A 121 -0.60 -24.01 0.35
N CYS A 122 0.57 -24.59 0.63
CA CYS A 122 1.73 -24.54 -0.27
C CYS A 122 1.46 -25.28 -1.60
N ALA A 123 0.31 -25.03 -2.21
CA ALA A 123 -0.11 -25.50 -3.50
C ALA A 123 0.26 -24.41 -4.50
N GLU A 124 0.62 -24.83 -5.71
CA GLU A 124 0.89 -23.88 -6.79
C GLU A 124 -0.39 -23.08 -7.08
N TRP A 125 -0.25 -21.82 -7.50
CA TRP A 125 -1.37 -20.93 -7.85
C TRP A 125 -2.48 -21.60 -8.67
N GLN A 126 -2.10 -22.49 -9.59
CA GLN A 126 -2.99 -23.19 -10.51
C GLN A 126 -3.84 -24.28 -9.83
N GLU A 127 -3.41 -24.79 -8.69
CA GLU A 127 -4.12 -25.80 -7.91
C GLU A 127 -5.12 -25.18 -6.92
N LEU A 128 -5.01 -23.87 -6.68
CA LEU A 128 -5.94 -23.12 -5.85
C LEU A 128 -7.29 -22.97 -6.56
N SER A 129 -8.37 -23.11 -5.80
CA SER A 129 -9.70 -22.75 -6.28
C SER A 129 -9.82 -21.26 -6.57
N SER A 130 -10.79 -20.86 -7.39
CA SER A 130 -11.01 -19.45 -7.74
C SER A 130 -11.19 -18.55 -6.50
N ILE A 131 -11.80 -19.08 -5.44
CA ILE A 131 -12.01 -18.34 -4.18
C ILE A 131 -10.73 -18.23 -3.34
N GLU A 132 -9.87 -19.25 -3.39
CA GLU A 132 -8.55 -19.20 -2.75
C GLU A 132 -7.62 -18.23 -3.50
N GLN A 133 -7.63 -18.24 -4.83
CA GLN A 133 -6.90 -17.25 -5.65
C GLN A 133 -7.38 -15.82 -5.35
N ALA A 134 -8.69 -15.61 -5.20
CA ALA A 134 -9.24 -14.30 -4.85
C ALA A 134 -8.81 -13.84 -3.45
N ARG A 135 -8.92 -14.72 -2.45
CA ARG A 135 -8.49 -14.42 -1.07
C ARG A 135 -6.99 -14.17 -0.98
N LEU A 136 -6.16 -14.94 -1.69
CA LEU A 136 -4.73 -14.74 -1.74
C LEU A 136 -4.37 -13.40 -2.40
N SER A 137 -5.03 -13.07 -3.52
CA SER A 137 -4.81 -11.78 -4.19
C SER A 137 -5.16 -10.61 -3.28
N LEU A 138 -6.30 -10.67 -2.58
CA LEU A 138 -6.73 -9.62 -1.65
C LEU A 138 -5.78 -9.49 -0.46
N ALA A 139 -5.29 -10.61 0.07
CA ALA A 139 -4.30 -10.63 1.13
C ALA A 139 -2.98 -9.96 0.67
N ILE A 140 -2.49 -10.34 -0.51
CA ILE A 140 -1.27 -9.76 -1.10
C ILE A 140 -1.47 -8.26 -1.39
N ALA A 141 -2.63 -7.85 -1.91
CA ALA A 141 -2.96 -6.45 -2.15
C ALA A 141 -2.98 -5.64 -0.85
N ARG A 142 -3.54 -6.18 0.24
CA ARG A 142 -3.51 -5.55 1.57
C ARG A 142 -2.09 -5.33 2.06
N TYR A 143 -1.26 -6.37 1.96
CA TYR A 143 0.15 -6.25 2.34
C TYR A 143 0.91 -5.26 1.47
N ALA A 144 0.64 -5.20 0.16
CA ALA A 144 1.25 -4.23 -0.73
C ALA A 144 0.86 -2.79 -0.34
N ILE A 145 -0.42 -2.56 -0.06
CA ILE A 145 -0.93 -1.24 0.36
C ILE A 145 -0.30 -0.80 1.69
N ASP A 146 -0.19 -1.70 2.66
CA ASP A 146 0.38 -1.38 3.98
C ASP A 146 1.89 -1.11 3.94
N GLN A 147 2.60 -1.73 2.99
CA GLN A 147 4.06 -1.57 2.85
C GLN A 147 4.45 -0.41 1.95
N LEU A 148 3.53 0.11 1.13
CA LEU A 148 3.82 1.23 0.26
C LEU A 148 3.74 2.54 1.07
N PRO A 149 4.77 3.41 1.01
CA PRO A 149 4.70 4.70 1.66
C PRO A 149 3.61 5.54 1.01
N ILE A 150 2.76 6.17 1.83
CA ILE A 150 1.80 7.18 1.36
C ILE A 150 2.64 8.38 0.91
N GLU A 151 2.60 8.71 -0.39
CA GLU A 151 3.25 9.91 -0.96
C GLU A 151 2.51 11.20 -0.56
#